data_AF-A0A6L6IQ69-F1
#
_entry.id   AF-A0A6L6IQ69-F1
#
_cell.length_a   1.000
_cell.length_b   1.000
_cell.length_c   1.000
_cell.angle_alpha   90.00
_cell.angle_beta   90.00
_cell.angle_gamma   90.00
#
_symmetry.space_group_name_H-M   'P 1'
#
loop_
_entity.id
_entity.type
_entity.pdbx_description
1 polymer ?
#
loop_
_entity_poly.entity_id
_entity_poly.type
_entity_poly.pdbx_seq_one_letter_code
_entity_poly.pdbx_strand_id
1 'polypeptide(L)'
;MASHHDWHPADIIAALRKKGTTLAALSRSAGLSSSTLANVLSRPWPKGEWLVATALDVHPAEIWPSRYFDSSGTLLDRKMRIRRKLNEEGKQPAI
;
A
#
# COMPACT_ATOMS: atom_id res chain seq x y z
N MET A 1 26.50 0.99 -4.34
CA MET A 1 25.39 1.86 -3.88
C MET A 1 24.14 1.40 -4.61
N ALA A 2 23.29 0.58 -3.96
CA ALA A 2 22.08 0.10 -4.59
C ALA A 2 21.15 1.30 -4.81
N SER A 3 20.95 1.69 -6.05
CA SER A 3 19.93 2.65 -6.44
C SER A 3 18.58 2.01 -6.16
N HIS A 4 18.07 2.18 -4.94
CA HIS A 4 16.74 1.77 -4.53
C HIS A 4 15.69 2.65 -5.25
N HIS A 5 15.55 2.44 -6.55
CA HIS A 5 14.54 3.08 -7.37
C HIS A 5 13.19 2.41 -7.12
N ASP A 6 12.19 3.25 -6.84
CA ASP A 6 10.80 2.83 -6.83
C ASP A 6 10.41 2.27 -8.19
N TRP A 7 9.54 1.27 -8.20
CA TRP A 7 9.00 0.71 -9.44
C TRP A 7 8.35 1.80 -10.28
N HIS A 8 8.54 1.72 -11.59
CA HIS A 8 7.87 2.63 -12.49
C HIS A 8 6.34 2.39 -12.42
N PRO A 9 5.48 3.43 -12.47
CA PRO A 9 4.03 3.26 -12.42
C PRO A 9 3.49 2.26 -13.45
N ALA A 10 4.09 2.21 -14.64
CA ALA A 10 3.73 1.25 -15.68
C ALA A 10 4.03 -0.20 -15.27
N ASP A 11 5.13 -0.46 -14.56
CA ASP A 11 5.51 -1.81 -14.11
C ASP A 11 4.53 -2.31 -13.04
N ILE A 12 4.11 -1.42 -12.13
CA ILE A 12 3.07 -1.73 -11.14
C ILE A 12 1.77 -2.12 -11.84
N ILE A 13 1.33 -1.33 -12.82
CA ILE A 13 0.11 -1.62 -13.60
C ILE A 13 0.26 -2.94 -14.36
N ALA A 14 1.42 -3.17 -14.98
CA ALA A 14 1.69 -4.40 -15.72
C ALA A 14 1.70 -5.63 -14.80
N ALA A 15 2.32 -5.55 -13.63
CA ALA A 15 2.34 -6.62 -12.64
C ALA A 15 0.92 -6.95 -12.13
N LEU A 16 0.11 -5.93 -11.86
CA LEU A 16 -1.29 -6.12 -11.47
C LEU A 16 -2.08 -6.83 -12.58
N ARG A 17 -1.90 -6.41 -13.83
CA ARG A 17 -2.54 -7.05 -15.00
C ARG A 17 -2.09 -8.50 -15.19
N LYS A 18 -0.81 -8.80 -14.97
CA LYS A 18 -0.28 -10.19 -15.01
C LYS A 18 -0.92 -11.07 -13.94
N LYS A 19 -1.27 -10.51 -12.78
CA LYS A 19 -2.05 -11.17 -11.72
C LYS A 19 -3.57 -11.22 -11.99
N GLY A 20 -4.03 -10.67 -13.12
CA GLY A 20 -5.46 -10.63 -13.48
C GLY A 20 -6.27 -9.56 -12.73
N THR A 21 -5.62 -8.59 -12.10
CA THR A 21 -6.29 -7.50 -11.37
C THR A 21 -5.94 -6.12 -11.93
N THR A 22 -6.64 -5.09 -11.46
CA THR A 22 -6.42 -3.69 -11.83
C THR A 22 -6.53 -2.79 -10.61
N LEU A 23 -5.95 -1.60 -10.67
CA LEU A 23 -6.10 -0.61 -9.60
C LEU A 23 -7.57 -0.30 -9.30
N ALA A 24 -8.41 -0.23 -10.33
CA ALA A 24 -9.85 -0.01 -10.16
C ALA A 24 -10.55 -1.22 -9.49
N ALA A 25 -10.15 -2.45 -9.81
CA ALA A 25 -10.67 -3.64 -9.14
C ALA A 25 -10.26 -3.69 -7.67
N LEU A 26 -9.00 -3.39 -7.36
CA LEU A 26 -8.51 -3.31 -5.98
C LEU A 26 -9.18 -2.19 -5.20
N SER A 27 -9.41 -1.02 -5.82
CA SER A 27 -10.11 0.09 -5.16
C SER A 27 -11.53 -0.33 -4.76
N ARG A 28 -12.26 -1.01 -5.66
CA ARG A 28 -13.60 -1.55 -5.38
C ARG A 28 -13.57 -2.60 -4.26
N SER A 29 -12.60 -3.52 -4.29
CA SER A 29 -12.43 -4.53 -3.24
C SER A 29 -12.12 -3.91 -1.87
N ALA A 30 -11.47 -2.75 -1.84
CA ALA A 30 -11.15 -2.02 -0.62
C ALA A 30 -12.26 -1.05 -0.15
N GLY A 31 -13.40 -1.01 -0.85
CA GLY A 31 -14.51 -0.10 -0.54
C GLY A 31 -14.20 1.38 -0.83
N LEU A 32 -13.28 1.64 -1.78
CA LEU A 32 -12.86 2.97 -2.19
C LEU A 32 -13.39 3.31 -3.59
N SER A 33 -13.45 4.60 -3.92
CA SER A 33 -13.77 5.03 -5.29
C SER A 33 -12.73 4.50 -6.27
N SER A 34 -13.15 4.08 -7.46
CA SER A 34 -12.29 3.46 -8.49
C SER A 34 -11.03 4.28 -8.84
N SER A 35 -11.06 5.60 -8.65
CA SER A 35 -9.93 6.50 -8.89
C SER A 35 -9.02 6.73 -7.67
N THR A 36 -9.47 6.40 -6.45
CA THR A 36 -8.71 6.68 -5.23
C THR A 36 -7.38 5.92 -5.18
N LEU A 37 -7.37 4.66 -5.64
CA LEU A 37 -6.15 3.86 -5.64
C LEU A 37 -5.10 4.33 -6.64
N ALA A 38 -5.49 5.03 -7.71
CA ALA A 38 -4.54 5.60 -8.67
C ALA A 38 -3.60 6.64 -8.03
N ASN A 39 -4.02 7.29 -6.94
CA ASN A 39 -3.19 8.25 -6.21
C ASN A 39 -1.91 7.64 -5.62
N VAL A 40 -1.87 6.31 -5.41
CA VAL A 40 -0.68 5.61 -4.91
C VAL A 40 0.52 5.73 -5.84
N LEU A 41 0.27 5.94 -7.14
CA LEU A 41 1.32 6.07 -8.15
C LEU A 41 2.03 7.43 -8.09
N SER A 42 1.35 8.46 -7.59
CA SER A 42 1.84 9.84 -7.59
C SER A 42 2.19 10.37 -6.20
N ARG A 43 1.57 9.82 -5.13
CA ARG A 43 1.74 10.30 -3.76
C ARG A 43 2.00 9.15 -2.79
N PRO A 44 2.92 9.32 -1.80
CA PRO A 44 3.09 8.34 -0.75
C PRO A 44 1.80 8.15 0.02
N TRP A 45 1.23 6.95 -0.07
CA TRP A 45 -0.03 6.62 0.56
C TRP A 45 0.04 5.22 1.16
N PRO A 46 0.50 5.09 2.42
CA PRO A 46 0.80 3.79 3.02
C PRO A 46 -0.34 2.78 2.88
N LYS A 47 -1.60 3.19 3.13
CA LYS A 47 -2.75 2.29 2.99
C LYS A 47 -2.93 1.76 1.55
N GLY A 48 -2.76 2.62 0.55
CA GLY A 48 -2.84 2.21 -0.85
C GLY A 48 -1.65 1.37 -1.29
N GLU A 49 -0.45 1.73 -0.85
CA GLU A 49 0.78 0.97 -1.12
C GLU A 49 0.64 -0.47 -0.62
N TRP A 50 0.13 -0.64 0.60
CA TRP A 50 -0.16 -1.95 1.17
C TRP A 50 -1.23 -2.73 0.39
N LEU A 51 -2.29 -2.07 -0.11
CA LEU A 51 -3.29 -2.76 -0.93
C LEU A 51 -2.70 -3.30 -2.24
N VAL A 52 -1.86 -2.50 -2.91
CA VAL A 52 -1.18 -2.92 -4.14
C VAL A 52 -0.18 -4.03 -3.87
N ALA A 53 0.65 -3.87 -2.84
CA ALA A 53 1.67 -4.84 -2.45
C ALA A 53 1.03 -6.19 -2.06
N THR A 54 -0.05 -6.16 -1.28
CA THR A 54 -0.84 -7.36 -0.93
C THR A 54 -1.40 -8.05 -2.17
N ALA A 55 -1.89 -7.29 -3.16
CA ALA A 55 -2.42 -7.87 -4.40
C ALA A 55 -1.32 -8.50 -5.29
N LEU A 56 -0.09 -7.98 -5.19
CA LEU A 56 1.07 -8.50 -5.90
C LEU A 56 1.79 -9.62 -5.14
N ASP A 57 1.40 -9.86 -3.89
CA ASP A 57 2.03 -10.82 -2.95
C ASP A 57 3.51 -10.48 -2.67
N VAL A 58 3.80 -9.19 -2.56
CA VAL A 58 5.14 -8.66 -2.26
C VAL A 58 5.08 -7.66 -1.11
N HIS A 59 6.21 -7.37 -0.49
CA HIS A 59 6.26 -6.33 0.54
C HIS A 59 6.24 -4.93 -0.12
N PRO A 60 5.55 -3.92 0.42
CA PRO A 60 5.53 -2.57 -0.18
C PRO A 60 6.92 -1.93 -0.27
N ALA A 61 7.87 -2.36 0.56
CA ALA A 61 9.28 -1.95 0.48
C ALA A 61 10.01 -2.45 -0.77
N GLU A 62 9.50 -3.50 -1.44
CA GLU A 62 10.05 -4.00 -2.71
C GLU A 62 9.63 -3.11 -3.89
N ILE A 63 8.39 -2.60 -3.84
CA ILE A 63 7.84 -1.71 -4.87
C ILE A 63 8.33 -0.28 -4.66
N TRP A 64 8.37 0.19 -3.41
CA TRP A 64 8.80 1.54 -3.05
C TRP A 64 9.93 1.55 -2.01
N PRO A 65 11.12 1.03 -2.34
CA PRO A 65 12.22 0.98 -1.40
C PRO A 65 12.66 2.36 -0.91
N SER A 66 12.57 3.42 -1.74
CA SER A 66 12.87 4.81 -1.33
C SER A 66 11.94 5.31 -0.22
N ARG A 67 10.77 4.68 -0.07
CA ARG A 67 9.78 5.03 0.96
C ARG A 67 9.98 4.23 2.24
N TYR A 68 10.41 2.98 2.16
CA TYR A 68 10.45 2.07 3.31
C TYR A 68 11.85 1.81 3.86
N PHE A 69 12.93 2.18 3.17
CA PHE A 69 14.29 2.10 3.70
C PHE A 69 14.82 3.50 4.03
N ASP A 70 15.52 3.61 5.16
CA ASP A 70 16.31 4.80 5.47
C ASP A 70 17.70 4.74 4.83
N SER A 71 18.50 5.80 5.01
CA SER A 71 19.88 5.86 4.51
C SER A 71 20.83 4.84 5.14
N SER A 72 20.43 4.20 6.24
CA SER A 72 21.16 3.12 6.92
C SER A 72 20.71 1.71 6.52
N GLY A 73 19.69 1.59 5.66
CA GLY A 73 19.10 0.31 5.24
C GLY A 73 18.10 -0.28 6.24
N THR A 74 17.67 0.49 7.25
CA THR A 74 16.68 0.03 8.22
C THR A 74 15.27 0.15 7.63
N LEU A 75 14.45 -0.89 7.80
CA LEU A 75 13.06 -0.91 7.34
C LEU A 75 12.19 -0.03 8.25
N LEU A 76 11.68 1.06 7.70
CA LEU A 76 10.75 1.98 8.34
C LEU A 76 9.33 1.42 8.26
N ASP A 77 8.77 1.02 9.41
CA ASP A 77 7.38 0.60 9.46
C ASP A 77 6.42 1.79 9.29
N ARG A 78 6.01 2.02 8.04
CA ARG A 78 5.00 3.03 7.69
C ARG A 78 3.57 2.62 8.02
N LYS A 79 3.35 1.40 8.53
CA LYS A 79 2.03 0.97 9.01
C LYS A 79 1.53 1.87 10.15
N MET A 80 2.44 2.45 10.93
CA MET A 80 2.14 3.48 11.94
C MET A 80 1.42 4.74 11.38
N ARG A 81 1.63 5.07 10.10
CA ARG A 81 0.93 6.20 9.42
C ARG A 81 -0.43 5.79 8.86
N ILE A 82 -0.73 4.50 8.79
CA ILE A 82 -2.08 4.03 8.49
C ILE A 82 -2.90 4.32 9.73
N ARG A 83 -3.71 5.38 9.66
CA ARG A 83 -4.63 5.80 10.73
C ARG A 83 -5.38 4.57 11.23
N ARG A 84 -4.99 4.02 12.38
CA ARG A 84 -5.74 2.97 13.06
C ARG A 84 -7.12 3.59 13.31
N LYS A 85 -8.20 2.97 12.83
CA LYS A 85 -9.51 3.27 13.41
C LYS A 85 -9.38 2.89 14.88
N LEU A 86 -9.16 3.86 15.76
CA LEU A 86 -9.62 3.76 17.14
C LEU A 86 -11.13 3.63 16.99
N ASN A 87 -11.67 2.42 17.06
CA ASN A 87 -13.08 2.10 17.32
C ASN A 87 -13.24 0.58 17.25
N GLU A 88 -12.96 -0.08 18.37
CA GLU A 88 -13.60 -1.35 18.75
C GLU A 88 -13.99 -1.24 20.23
N GLU A 89 -15.25 -0.79 20.42
CA GLU A 89 -16.24 -1.24 21.40
C GLU A 89 -15.81 -1.41 22.87
N GLY A 90 -15.88 -0.31 23.63
CA GLY A 90 -16.25 -0.36 25.04
C GLY A 90 -17.76 -0.57 25.22
N LYS A 91 -18.30 -1.70 24.75
CA LYS A 91 -19.64 -2.14 25.17
C LYS A 91 -19.47 -2.96 26.44
N GLN A 92 -19.58 -2.30 27.58
CA GLN A 92 -19.74 -2.97 28.88
C GLN A 92 -20.97 -3.89 28.80
N PRO A 93 -20.85 -5.21 29.00
CA PRO A 93 -22.02 -6.01 29.29
C PRO A 93 -22.52 -5.57 30.67
N ALA A 94 -23.75 -5.06 30.69
CA ALA A 94 -24.49 -4.84 31.91
C ALA A 94 -24.69 -6.20 32.61
N ILE A 95 -24.10 -6.34 33.79
CA ILE A 95 -24.60 -7.13 34.93
C ILE A 95 -24.09 -6.51 36.22
#